data_AF-A0A9D6L2A3-F1
#
_entry.id   AF-A0A9D6L2A3-F1
#
_cell.length_a   1.000
_cell.length_b   1.000
_cell.length_c   1.000
_cell.angle_alpha   90.00
_cell.angle_beta   90.00
_cell.angle_gamma   90.00
#
_symmetry.space_group_name_H-M   'P 1'
#
loop_
_entity.id
_entity.type
_entity.pdbx_description
1 polymer ?
#
loop_
_entity_poly.entity_id
_entity_poly.type
_entity_poly.pdbx_seq_one_letter_code
_entity_poly.pdbx_strand_id
1 'polypeptide(L)' 'MIAVISNPQQRVYFIREGTALYDGSVEKITLEAVTLRERGKDPFGKQVDRQVVKRLYPRAGEQ' A
#
# COMPACT_ATOMS: atom_id res chain seq x y z
N MET A 1 -14.50 -2.61 -0.41
CA MET A 1 -14.25 -1.89 -1.68
C MET A 1 -13.23 -2.65 -2.52
N ILE A 2 -13.04 -2.31 -3.81
CA ILE A 2 -11.96 -2.83 -4.66
C ILE A 2 -11.10 -1.64 -5.07
N ALA A 3 -9.78 -1.80 -5.06
CA ALA A 3 -8.85 -0.84 -5.64
C ALA A 3 -8.08 -1.47 -6.81
N VAL A 4 -7.73 -0.63 -7.78
CA VAL A 4 -6.89 -0.98 -8.93
C VAL A 4 -5.52 -0.38 -8.68
N ILE A 5 -4.49 -1.22 -8.60
CA ILE A 5 -3.11 -0.77 -8.37
C ILE A 5 -2.23 -1.18 -9.54
N SER A 6 -1.17 -0.40 -9.78
CA SER A 6 -0.10 -0.77 -10.70
C SER A 6 1.23 -0.81 -9.97
N ASN A 7 2.12 -1.68 -10.42
CA ASN A 7 3.51 -1.71 -9.95
C ASN A 7 4.43 -0.95 -10.93
N PRO A 8 5.72 -0.73 -10.61
CA PRO A 8 6.67 -0.08 -11.52
C PRO A 8 6.84 -0.78 -12.88
N GLN A 9 6.44 -2.05 -13.01
CA GLN A 9 6.44 -2.80 -14.26
C GLN A 9 5.13 -2.65 -15.05
N GLN A 10 4.27 -1.70 -14.68
CA GLN A 10 2.96 -1.44 -15.30
C GLN A 10 2.00 -2.63 -15.28
N ARG A 11 2.19 -3.59 -14.36
CA ARG A 11 1.24 -4.68 -14.15
C ARG A 11 0.13 -4.22 -13.23
N VAL A 12 -1.10 -4.49 -13.64
CA VAL A 12 -2.31 -4.04 -12.94
C VAL A 12 -2.91 -5.19 -12.14
N TYR A 13 -3.32 -4.89 -10.91
CA TYR A 13 -3.93 -5.84 -9.99
C TYR A 13 -5.18 -5.25 -9.36
N PHE A 14 -6.16 -6.11 -9.09
CA PHE A 14 -7.34 -5.78 -8.30
C PHE A 14 -7.16 -6.29 -6.89
N ILE A 15 -7.27 -5.40 -5.90
CA ILE A 15 -7.08 -5.74 -4.49
C ILE A 15 -8.32 -5.38 -3.67
N ARG A 16 -8.49 -6.09 -2.55
CA ARG A 16 -9.53 -5.87 -1.53
C ARG A 16 -8.89 -5.73 -0.15
N GLU A 17 -9.64 -5.20 0.80
CA GLU A 17 -9.24 -5.22 2.22
C GLU A 17 -8.93 -6.66 2.66
N GLY A 18 -7.86 -6.84 3.42
CA GLY A 18 -7.33 -8.14 3.83
C GLY A 18 -6.50 -8.86 2.76
N THR A 19 -6.38 -8.34 1.54
CA THR A 19 -5.51 -8.95 0.51
C THR A 19 -4.06 -8.91 0.98
N ALA A 20 -3.40 -10.07 1.01
CA ALA A 20 -1.97 -10.17 1.29
C ALA A 20 -1.15 -9.66 0.10
N LEU A 21 -0.12 -8.87 0.41
CA LEU A 21 0.89 -8.38 -0.51
C LEU A 21 2.24 -9.00 -0.15
N TYR A 22 3.25 -8.80 -1.00
CA TYR A 22 4.59 -9.38 -0.79
C TYR A 22 5.17 -9.06 0.59
N ASP A 23 5.12 -7.78 0.97
CA ASP A 23 5.67 -7.23 2.21
C ASP A 23 4.58 -6.76 3.17
N GLY A 24 3.33 -7.15 2.99
CA GLY A 24 2.26 -6.51 3.75
C GLY A 24 0.86 -7.03 3.49
N SER A 25 -0.12 -6.19 3.80
CA SER A 25 -1.52 -6.44 3.52
C SER A 25 -2.28 -5.15 3.34
N VAL A 26 -3.35 -5.21 2.55
CA VAL A 26 -4.30 -4.10 2.42
C VAL A 26 -5.15 -4.00 3.68
N GLU A 27 -5.08 -2.88 4.37
CA GLU A 27 -5.81 -2.67 5.63
C GLU A 27 -7.18 -2.04 5.37
N LYS A 28 -7.22 -0.95 4.59
CA LYS A 28 -8.47 -0.22 4.33
C LYS A 28 -8.46 0.42 2.94
N ILE A 29 -9.61 0.41 2.28
CA ILE A 29 -9.81 1.10 1.00
C ILE A 29 -10.94 2.11 1.16
N THR A 30 -10.66 3.36 0.81
CA THR A 30 -11.62 4.46 0.79
C THR A 30 -11.71 5.07 -0.61
N LEU A 31 -12.62 6.04 -0.80
CA LEU A 31 -12.73 6.80 -2.05
C LEU A 31 -11.51 7.68 -2.35
N GLU A 32 -10.72 8.02 -1.34
CA GLU A 32 -9.60 8.97 -1.45
C GLU A 32 -8.23 8.28 -1.41
N ALA A 33 -8.14 7.14 -0.72
CA ALA A 33 -6.86 6.51 -0.42
C ALA A 33 -6.99 5.01 -0.13
N VAL A 34 -5.86 4.32 -0.33
CA VAL A 34 -5.61 2.94 0.08
C VAL A 34 -4.60 2.95 1.23
N THR A 35 -4.97 2.31 2.33
CA THR A 35 -4.12 2.12 3.50
C THR A 35 -3.54 0.72 3.49
N LEU A 36 -2.22 0.64 3.59
CA LEU A 36 -1.43 -0.57 3.54
C LEU A 36 -0.71 -0.75 4.88
N ARG A 37 -0.68 -1.98 5.39
CA ARG A 37 0.24 -2.39 6.44
C ARG A 37 1.45 -3.03 5.79
N GLU A 38 2.60 -2.39 5.87
CA GLU A 38 3.86 -2.88 5.32
C GLU A 38 4.80 -3.33 6.45
N ARG A 39 5.48 -4.44 6.22
CA ARG A 39 6.58 -4.96 7.03
C ARG A 39 7.89 -4.46 6.44
N GLY A 40 8.49 -3.48 7.09
CA GLY A 40 9.80 -2.96 6.78
C GLY A 40 10.88 -3.51 7.72
N LYS A 41 12.11 -3.08 7.47
CA LYS A 41 13.20 -3.19 8.43
C LYS A 41 13.63 -1.80 8.87
N ASP A 42 13.92 -1.65 10.15
CA ASP A 42 14.61 -0.46 10.65
C ASP A 42 16.09 -0.45 10.20
N PRO A 43 16.84 0.64 10.45
CA PRO A 43 18.26 0.71 10.10
C PRO A 43 19.16 -0.36 10.76
N PHE A 44 18.67 -1.04 11.79
CA PHE A 44 19.37 -2.10 12.52
C PHE A 44 18.89 -3.51 12.11
N GLY A 45 18.01 -3.60 11.10
CA GLY A 45 17.52 -4.86 10.55
C GLY A 45 16.33 -5.47 11.32
N LYS A 46 15.81 -4.81 12.36
CA LYS A 46 14.64 -5.27 13.11
C LYS A 46 13.38 -5.08 12.26
N GLN A 47 12.53 -6.10 12.24
CA GLN A 47 11.23 -6.03 11.57
C GLN A 47 10.34 -4.97 12.25
N VAL A 48 9.78 -4.07 11.46
CA VAL A 48 8.84 -3.05 11.93
C VAL A 48 7.63 -3.01 11.02
N ASP A 49 6.45 -2.98 11.62
CA ASP A 49 5.21 -2.71 10.89
C ASP A 49 5.03 -1.20 10.75
N ARG A 50 4.74 -0.75 9.53
CA ARG A 50 4.37 0.65 9.26
C ARG A 50 3.08 0.72 8.48
N GLN A 51 2.33 1.79 8.72
CA GLN A 51 1.15 2.10 7.95
C GLN A 51 1.52 3.06 6.83
N VAL A 52 1.20 2.69 5.59
CA VAL A 52 1.45 3.50 4.41
C VAL A 52 0.12 3.86 3.78
N VAL A 53 -0.13 5.16 3.59
CA VAL A 53 -1.35 5.66 2.97
C VAL A 53 -1.01 6.17 1.57
N LYS A 54 -1.56 5.51 0.55
CA LYS A 54 -1.43 5.91 -0.84
C LYS A 54 -2.72 6.58 -1.29
N ARG A 55 -2.66 7.87 -1.59
CA ARG A 55 -3.81 8.66 -2.08
C ARG A 55 -4.03 8.44 -3.57
N LEU A 56 -5.28 8.44 -3.99
CA LEU A 56 -5.67 8.32 -5.41
C LEU A 56 -5.41 9.62 -6.18
N TYR A 57 -5.52 10.76 -5.50
CA TYR A 57 -5.19 12.09 -6.01
C TYR A 57 -3.98 12.64 -5.23
N PRO A 58 -2.75 12.20 -5.56
CA PRO A 58 -1.56 12.66 -4.86
C PRO A 58 -1.39 14.17 -5.06
N ARG A 59 -1.03 14.88 -3.98
CA ARG A 59 -0.61 16.28 -4.07
C ARG A 59 0.81 16.34 -4.62
N ALA A 60 1.20 17.46 -5.22
CA ALA A 60 2.55 17.65 -5.73
C ALA A 60 3.59 17.32 -4.64
N GLY A 61 4.47 16.35 -4.91
CA GLY A 61 5.50 15.86 -3.98
C GLY A 61 5.20 14.51 -3.29
N GLU A 62 4.01 13.94 -3.45
CA GLU A 62 3.67 12.59 -2.95
C GLU A 62 3.73 11.56 -4.11
N GLN A 63 4.65 10.58 -4.06
CA GLN A 63 4.64 9.37 -4.94
C GLN A 63 4.76 8.09 -4.11
#